data_AF-Q8SPD2-F1
#
_entry.id   AF-Q8SPD2-F1
#
_cell.length_a   1.000
_cell.length_b   1.000
_cell.length_c   1.000
_cell.angle_alpha   90.00
_cell.angle_beta   90.00
_cell.angle_gamma   90.00
#
_symmetry.space_group_name_H-M   'P 1'
#
loop_
_entity.id
_entity.type
_entity.pdbx_description
1 polymer ?
#
loop_
_entity_poly.entity_id
_entity_poly.type
_entity_poly.pdbx_seq_one_letter_code
_entity_poly.pdbx_strand_id
1 'polypeptide(L)' 'GVEYIDSYYFNQVEHIRFNSTVGKYVGYTEHGLKNAEAWNKGSELAQELGELERYCKYNAANHYSAVLDKT' A
#
# COMPACT_ATOMS: atom_id res chain seq x y z
N GLY A 1 14.84 -4.39 -0.28
CA GLY A 1 13.46 -4.89 -0.20
C GLY A 1 12.57 -3.91 -0.94
N VAL A 2 11.48 -4.37 -1.53
CA VAL A 2 10.43 -3.49 -2.09
C VAL A 2 9.27 -3.48 -1.13
N GLU A 3 8.69 -2.32 -0.88
CA GLU A 3 7.53 -2.15 -0.01
C GLU A 3 6.48 -1.34 -0.76
N TYR A 4 5.24 -1.81 -0.70
CA TYR A 4 4.07 -1.07 -1.15
C TYR A 4 3.35 -0.47 0.06
N ILE A 5 3.05 0.82 -0.03
CA ILE A 5 2.33 1.62 0.96
C ILE A 5 1.24 2.39 0.23
N ASP A 6 0.01 2.28 0.71
CA ASP A 6 -1.10 3.12 0.29
C ASP A 6 -1.68 3.86 1.49
N SER A 7 -1.71 5.19 1.45
CA SER A 7 -1.99 6.06 2.60
C SER A 7 -3.03 7.10 2.25
N TYR A 8 -4.08 7.18 3.05
CA TYR A 8 -5.20 8.07 2.82
C TYR A 8 -5.16 9.22 3.84
N TYR A 9 -5.22 10.43 3.31
CA TYR A 9 -5.11 11.67 4.08
C TYR A 9 -6.36 12.52 3.92
N PHE A 10 -6.82 13.12 5.01
CA PHE A 10 -7.81 14.18 5.00
C PHE A 10 -7.26 15.39 5.75
N ASN A 11 -7.19 16.55 5.11
CA ASN A 11 -6.60 17.78 5.67
C ASN A 11 -5.23 17.56 6.34
N GLN A 12 -4.30 16.91 5.62
CA GLN A 12 -2.95 16.58 6.10
C GLN A 12 -2.89 15.58 7.27
N VAL A 13 -4.03 15.06 7.73
CA VAL A 13 -4.09 14.00 8.75
C VAL A 13 -4.23 12.67 8.05
N GLU A 14 -3.26 11.80 8.25
CA GLU A 14 -3.36 10.41 7.86
C GLU A 14 -4.44 9.73 8.69
N HIS A 15 -5.43 9.14 8.05
CA HIS A 15 -6.47 8.42 8.78
C HIS A 15 -6.34 6.91 8.63
N ILE A 16 -5.86 6.38 7.50
CA ILE A 16 -5.70 4.94 7.29
C ILE A 16 -4.56 4.65 6.30
N ARG A 17 -3.84 3.55 6.53
CA ARG A 17 -2.76 3.06 5.67
C ARG A 17 -2.82 1.56 5.46
N PHE A 18 -2.63 1.09 4.23
CA PHE A 18 -2.14 -0.25 3.97
C PHE A 18 -0.62 -0.24 3.85
N ASN A 19 0.03 -1.24 4.46
CA ASN A 19 1.45 -1.48 4.29
C ASN A 19 1.66 -2.97 4.01
N SER A 20 2.31 -3.29 2.88
CA SER A 20 2.57 -4.67 2.44
C SER A 20 3.40 -5.52 3.41
N THR A 21 4.28 -4.90 4.21
CA THR A 21 5.04 -5.55 5.29
C THR A 21 4.13 -5.96 6.46
N VAL A 22 3.11 -5.16 6.74
CA VAL A 22 2.10 -5.44 7.79
C VAL A 22 1.00 -6.35 7.26
N GLY A 23 0.69 -6.27 5.95
CA GLY A 23 -0.27 -7.11 5.26
C GLY A 23 -1.74 -6.76 5.54
N LYS A 24 -2.03 -5.56 6.04
CA LYS A 24 -3.39 -5.09 6.35
C LYS A 24 -3.46 -3.56 6.50
N TYR A 25 -4.68 -3.03 6.51
CA TYR A 25 -4.94 -1.64 6.84
C TYR A 25 -4.78 -1.39 8.35
N VAL A 26 -4.19 -0.24 8.69
CA VAL A 26 -4.04 0.30 10.04
C VAL A 26 -4.69 1.69 10.06
N GLY A 27 -5.62 1.91 11.00
CA GLY A 27 -6.27 3.20 11.21
C GLY A 27 -5.54 4.05 12.26
N TYR A 28 -5.43 5.36 12.01
CA TYR A 28 -4.74 6.34 12.88
C TYR A 28 -5.68 7.37 13.51
N THR A 29 -6.94 7.40 13.07
CA THR A 29 -8.02 8.20 13.67
C THR A 29 -9.21 7.30 13.99
N GLU A 30 -10.19 7.76 14.76
CA GLU A 30 -11.40 6.96 15.05
C GLU A 30 -12.12 6.53 13.76
N HIS A 31 -12.22 7.44 12.78
CA HIS A 31 -12.78 7.13 11.47
C HIS A 31 -11.93 6.08 10.73
N GLY A 32 -10.61 6.25 10.74
CA GLY A 32 -9.69 5.30 10.13
C GLY A 32 -9.72 3.91 10.75
N LEU A 33 -9.91 3.81 12.08
CA LEU A 33 -10.03 2.53 12.77
C LEU A 33 -11.29 1.77 12.33
N LYS A 34 -12.43 2.46 12.21
CA LYS A 34 -13.69 1.86 11.72
C LYS A 34 -13.55 1.38 10.28
N ASN A 35 -12.92 2.18 9.40
CA ASN A 35 -12.67 1.78 8.02
C ASN A 35 -11.69 0.60 7.94
N ALA A 36 -10.61 0.61 8.72
CA ALA A 36 -9.64 -0.48 8.74
C ALA A 36 -10.28 -1.80 9.20
N GLU A 37 -11.19 -1.77 10.18
CA GLU A 37 -11.92 -2.98 10.56
C GLU A 37 -12.77 -3.53 9.41
N ALA A 38 -13.46 -2.66 8.67
CA ALA A 38 -14.29 -3.06 7.54
C ALA A 38 -13.44 -3.58 6.37
N TRP A 39 -12.44 -2.82 5.93
CA TRP A 39 -11.63 -3.13 4.76
C TRP A 39 -10.74 -4.36 4.97
N ASN A 40 -10.28 -4.61 6.20
CA ASN A 40 -9.54 -5.83 6.51
C ASN A 40 -10.39 -7.11 6.47
N LYS A 41 -11.71 -7.00 6.40
CA LYS A 41 -12.65 -8.11 6.19
C LYS A 41 -13.27 -8.11 4.79
N GLY A 42 -12.97 -7.09 3.99
CA GLY A 42 -13.54 -6.87 2.66
C GLY A 42 -12.62 -7.31 1.52
N SER A 43 -13.10 -7.13 0.29
CA SER A 43 -12.32 -7.41 -0.93
C SER A 43 -11.16 -6.43 -1.12
N GLU A 44 -11.22 -5.26 -0.51
CA GLU A 44 -10.21 -4.21 -0.56
C GLU A 44 -8.85 -4.77 -0.11
N LEU A 45 -8.81 -5.51 1.00
CA LEU A 45 -7.57 -6.10 1.48
C LEU A 45 -6.96 -7.09 0.49
N ALA A 46 -7.78 -7.93 -0.15
CA ALA A 46 -7.30 -8.90 -1.12
C ALA A 46 -6.69 -8.24 -2.35
N GLN A 47 -7.26 -7.10 -2.79
CA GLN A 47 -6.71 -6.31 -3.87
C GLN A 47 -5.35 -5.71 -3.47
N GLU A 48 -5.26 -5.06 -2.31
CA GLU A 48 -4.02 -4.41 -1.85
C GLU A 48 -2.85 -5.38 -1.66
N LEU A 49 -3.13 -6.58 -1.16
CA LEU A 49 -2.10 -7.62 -0.99
C LEU A 49 -1.41 -8.00 -2.31
N GLY A 50 -2.08 -7.79 -3.45
CA GLY A 50 -1.52 -8.05 -4.78
C GLY A 50 -0.66 -6.92 -5.36
N GLU A 51 -0.76 -5.69 -4.83
CA GLU A 51 -0.17 -4.51 -5.45
C GLU A 51 1.37 -4.48 -5.41
N LEU A 52 1.97 -5.09 -4.39
CA LEU A 52 3.43 -5.23 -4.31
C LEU A 52 4.01 -5.97 -5.53
N GLU A 53 3.39 -7.08 -5.92
CA GLU A 53 3.82 -7.87 -7.09
C GLU A 53 3.37 -7.21 -8.38
N ARG A 54 2.07 -6.89 -8.48
CA ARG A 54 1.43 -6.43 -9.71
C ARG A 54 1.95 -5.08 -10.18
N TYR A 55 2.16 -4.15 -9.25
CA TYR A 55 2.51 -2.77 -9.56
C TYR A 55 3.96 -2.47 -9.21
N CYS A 56 4.36 -2.61 -7.95
CA CYS A 56 5.69 -2.17 -7.52
C CYS A 56 6.82 -2.96 -8.18
N LYS A 57 6.83 -4.29 -8.03
CA LYS A 57 7.93 -5.12 -8.56
C LYS A 57 7.96 -5.12 -10.08
N TYR A 58 6.79 -5.20 -10.72
CA TYR A 58 6.68 -5.12 -12.19
C TYR A 58 7.30 -3.84 -12.74
N ASN A 59 6.92 -2.67 -12.20
CA ASN A 59 7.46 -1.40 -12.68
C ASN A 59 8.90 -1.17 -12.23
N ALA A 60 9.29 -1.59 -11.03
CA ALA A 60 10.67 -1.47 -10.55
C ALA A 60 11.65 -2.19 -11.47
N ALA A 61 11.32 -3.39 -11.96
CA ALA A 61 12.16 -4.10 -12.93
C ALA A 61 12.39 -3.28 -14.21
N ASN A 62 11.33 -2.67 -14.75
CA ASN A 62 11.43 -1.79 -15.92
C ASN A 62 12.28 -0.55 -15.64
N HIS A 63 12.09 0.09 -14.48
CA HIS A 63 12.84 1.29 -14.10
C HIS A 63 14.32 1.01 -13.84
N TYR A 64 14.65 -0.09 -13.16
CA TYR A 64 16.05 -0.46 -12.91
C TYR A 64 16.78 -0.74 -14.22
N SER A 65 16.17 -1.50 -15.14
CA SER A 65 16.76 -1.72 -16.46
C SER A 65 16.95 -0.43 -17.26
N ALA A 66 16.01 0.52 -17.13
CA ALA A 66 16.06 1.77 -17.89
C ALA A 66 17.02 2.81 -17.32
N VAL A 67 17.20 2.85 -15.99
CA VAL A 67 17.90 3.93 -15.26
C VAL A 67 19.20 3.47 -14.62
N LEU A 68 19.22 2.33 -13.92
CA LEU A 68 20.37 1.89 -13.14
C LEU A 68 21.35 1.05 -13.97
N ASP A 69 20.83 0.16 -14.82
CA ASP A 69 21.65 -0.79 -15.58
C ASP A 69 22.33 -0.15 -16.81
N LYS A 70 22.12 1.15 -17.04
CA LYS A 70 22.75 1.92 -18.13
C LYS A 70 23.99 2.69 -17.70
N THR A 71 24.52 2.41 -16.51
CA THR A 71 25.78 2.96 -16.00
C THR A 71 26.93 2.02 -16.33
#